data_AF-F9ZW50-F1
#
_entry.id   AF-F9ZW50-F1
#
_cell.length_a   1.000
_cell.length_b   1.000
_cell.length_c   1.000
_cell.angle_alpha   90.00
_cell.angle_beta   90.00
_cell.angle_gamma   90.00
#
_symmetry.space_group_name_H-M   'P 1'
#
loop_
_entity.id
_entity.type
_entity.pdbx_description
1 polymer ?
#
loop_
_entity_poly.entity_id
_entity_poly.type
_entity_poly.pdbx_seq_one_letter_code
_entity_poly.pdbx_strand_id
1 'polypeptide(L)'
;MLQSLAGGGRPIRFDRNEKVVPPGMSRTAFDDLLGIESSDLTLREIERLRPWMYAKEAAEATAPMFRKVHDAWVLTSAGDPLFPPELTLGSVYITRDPRDIAVSYAHYDGRSIDRAIDLLADADAVVNSARLDIAGQLPQRLLSWHSHVNSWLDGGSPRILLVRYEDLLADPAEQLRRIVQHCDLPQEPEVLERTLAATRFEVLQEEESRHGFKEKPDSARRFFREGKAGIWRTALSSAQIARIERDHGATMDRLGYH
;
A
#
# COMPACT_ATOMS: atom_id res chain seq x y z
N MET A 1 12.68 0.69 0.12
CA MET A 1 13.49 1.59 0.99
C MET A 1 13.67 1.04 2.39
N LEU A 2 12.61 0.93 3.21
CA LEU A 2 12.73 0.47 4.61
C LEU A 2 13.46 -0.87 4.80
N GLN A 3 13.26 -1.83 3.89
CA GLN A 3 13.99 -3.10 3.92
C GLN A 3 15.52 -2.92 3.76
N SER A 4 15.94 -2.10 2.80
CA SER A 4 17.36 -1.78 2.59
C SER A 4 17.93 -1.01 3.79
N LEU A 5 17.16 -0.05 4.32
CA LEU A 5 17.52 0.75 5.49
C LEU A 5 17.80 -0.12 6.72
N ALA A 6 16.87 -1.00 7.10
CA ALA A 6 17.05 -1.94 8.21
C ALA A 6 18.21 -2.91 7.96
N GLY A 7 18.55 -3.16 6.71
CA GLY A 7 19.73 -3.91 6.29
C GLY A 7 21.03 -3.09 6.27
N GLY A 8 21.06 -1.85 6.74
CA GLY A 8 22.25 -0.98 6.72
C GLY A 8 22.56 -0.34 5.36
N GLY A 9 21.55 -0.25 4.49
CA GLY A 9 21.65 0.24 3.11
C GLY A 9 22.06 -0.84 2.11
N ARG A 10 21.92 -2.12 2.46
CA ARG A 10 22.23 -3.23 1.54
C ARG A 10 21.22 -3.29 0.37
N PRO A 11 21.64 -3.76 -0.82
CA PRO A 11 20.72 -4.02 -1.94
C PRO A 11 19.57 -4.94 -1.54
N ILE A 12 18.38 -4.66 -2.10
CA ILE A 12 17.21 -5.51 -1.90
C ILE A 12 17.37 -6.79 -2.71
N ARG A 13 16.99 -7.91 -2.11
CA ARG A 13 17.12 -9.26 -2.68
C ARG A 13 15.77 -9.92 -2.75
N PHE A 14 15.21 -10.09 -3.96
CA PHE A 14 13.87 -10.66 -4.15
C PHE A 14 13.82 -12.19 -4.01
N ASP A 15 14.97 -12.84 -4.10
CA ASP A 15 15.15 -14.28 -3.86
C ASP A 15 15.15 -14.64 -2.36
N ARG A 16 15.14 -13.65 -1.46
CA ARG A 16 15.13 -13.85 -0.02
C ARG A 16 13.81 -13.42 0.61
N ASN A 17 13.32 -14.20 1.57
CA ASN A 17 12.10 -13.88 2.32
C ASN A 17 12.37 -12.94 3.52
N GLU A 18 13.13 -11.86 3.30
CA GLU A 18 13.48 -10.89 4.34
C GLU A 18 12.48 -9.72 4.32
N LYS A 19 11.31 -9.86 4.95
CA LYS A 19 10.30 -8.79 4.99
C LYS A 19 10.38 -7.96 6.27
N VAL A 20 11.03 -6.80 6.18
CA VAL A 20 11.05 -5.78 7.25
C VAL A 20 9.66 -5.17 7.48
N VAL A 21 8.84 -5.16 6.43
CA VAL A 21 7.43 -4.75 6.50
C VAL A 21 6.58 -5.94 6.01
N PRO A 22 6.19 -6.87 6.90
CA PRO A 22 5.31 -7.96 6.51
C PRO A 22 3.94 -7.44 6.06
N PRO A 23 3.24 -8.16 5.16
CA PRO A 23 1.83 -7.86 4.91
C PRO A 23 1.08 -7.99 6.23
N GLY A 24 0.27 -6.99 6.58
CA GLY A 24 -0.51 -7.02 7.82
C GLY A 24 -1.62 -8.08 7.80
N MET A 25 -1.91 -8.64 6.62
CA MET A 25 -3.11 -9.42 6.33
C MET A 25 -2.85 -10.90 6.12
N SER A 26 -1.82 -11.48 6.73
CA SER A 26 -1.56 -12.91 6.61
C SER A 26 -2.73 -13.73 7.18
N ARG A 27 -3.33 -14.58 6.34
CA ARG A 27 -4.42 -15.47 6.74
C ARG A 27 -3.98 -16.42 7.85
N THR A 28 -2.83 -17.07 7.66
CA THR A 28 -2.25 -17.98 8.66
C THR A 28 -1.98 -17.27 9.98
N ALA A 29 -1.47 -16.04 9.96
CA ALA A 29 -1.22 -15.31 11.20
C ALA A 29 -2.52 -14.97 11.94
N PHE A 30 -3.58 -14.60 11.21
CA PHE A 30 -4.90 -14.37 11.78
C PHE A 30 -5.45 -15.66 12.41
N ASP A 31 -5.39 -16.78 11.68
CA ASP A 31 -5.93 -18.06 12.13
C ASP A 31 -5.18 -18.57 13.37
N ASP A 32 -3.84 -18.53 13.35
CA ASP A 32 -2.99 -18.99 14.46
C ASP A 32 -3.19 -18.14 15.72
N LEU A 33 -3.28 -16.81 15.57
CA LEU A 33 -3.32 -15.88 16.71
C LEU A 33 -4.71 -15.84 17.38
N LEU A 34 -5.77 -16.00 16.60
CA LEU A 34 -7.15 -16.00 17.10
C LEU A 34 -7.66 -17.40 17.41
N GLY A 35 -7.03 -18.45 16.89
CA GLY A 35 -7.47 -19.83 17.04
C GLY A 35 -8.79 -20.12 16.29
N ILE A 36 -9.05 -19.39 15.19
CA ILE A 36 -10.28 -19.50 14.39
C ILE A 36 -9.89 -19.56 12.92
N GLU A 37 -10.42 -20.52 12.18
CA GLU A 37 -10.22 -20.61 10.73
C GLU A 37 -10.97 -19.47 10.03
N SER A 38 -10.25 -18.55 9.39
CA SER A 38 -10.84 -17.46 8.62
C SER A 38 -11.62 -17.91 7.38
N SER A 39 -11.51 -19.18 6.97
CA SER A 39 -12.38 -19.80 5.96
C SER A 39 -13.82 -19.99 6.42
N ASP A 40 -14.05 -20.12 7.73
CA ASP A 40 -15.37 -20.27 8.32
C ASP A 40 -16.07 -18.93 8.58
N LEU A 41 -15.36 -17.83 8.32
CA LEU A 41 -15.82 -16.47 8.60
C LEU A 41 -16.26 -15.73 7.35
N THR A 42 -17.31 -14.93 7.48
CA THR A 42 -17.68 -13.93 6.49
C THR A 42 -16.67 -12.78 6.47
N LEU A 43 -16.64 -12.02 5.37
CA LEU A 43 -15.82 -10.80 5.25
C LEU A 43 -16.03 -9.83 6.41
N ARG A 44 -17.28 -9.70 6.86
CA ARG A 44 -17.68 -8.82 7.97
C ARG A 44 -17.15 -9.32 9.32
N GLU A 45 -17.16 -10.63 9.54
CA GLU A 45 -16.62 -11.22 10.77
C GLU A 45 -15.09 -11.11 10.80
N ILE A 46 -14.42 -11.37 9.67
CA ILE A 46 -12.97 -11.14 9.54
C ILE A 46 -12.64 -9.68 9.87
N GLU A 47 -13.32 -8.73 9.24
CA GLU A 47 -13.13 -7.29 9.51
C GLU A 47 -13.29 -6.96 10.99
N ARG A 48 -14.33 -7.47 11.64
CA ARG A 48 -14.63 -7.22 13.05
C ARG A 48 -13.57 -7.78 14.00
N LEU A 49 -12.91 -8.88 13.63
CA LEU A 49 -11.89 -9.54 14.45
C LEU A 49 -10.48 -8.99 14.24
N ARG A 50 -10.23 -8.28 13.13
CA ARG A 50 -8.90 -7.71 12.84
C ARG A 50 -8.36 -6.76 13.93
N PRO A 51 -9.15 -5.85 14.54
CA PRO A 51 -8.67 -5.04 15.66
C PRO A 51 -8.14 -5.88 16.83
N TRP A 52 -8.77 -7.03 17.10
CA TRP A 52 -8.36 -7.95 18.16
C TRP A 52 -7.07 -8.68 17.81
N MET A 53 -6.89 -9.04 16.54
CA MET A 53 -5.62 -9.57 16.05
C MET A 53 -4.50 -8.56 16.31
N TYR A 54 -4.69 -7.27 15.95
CA TYR A 54 -3.68 -6.23 16.21
C TYR A 54 -3.40 -6.04 17.70
N ALA A 55 -4.42 -6.10 18.56
CA ALA A 55 -4.25 -6.02 20.01
C ALA A 55 -3.41 -7.17 20.57
N LYS A 56 -3.64 -8.40 20.10
CA LYS A 56 -2.84 -9.57 20.49
C LYS A 56 -1.39 -9.46 20.01
N GLU A 57 -1.18 -9.06 18.75
CA GLU A 57 0.17 -8.85 18.22
C GLU A 57 0.91 -7.76 19.00
N ALA A 58 0.25 -6.65 19.31
CA ALA A 58 0.84 -5.56 20.07
C ALA A 58 1.19 -5.97 21.51
N ALA A 59 0.40 -6.84 22.14
CA ALA A 59 0.68 -7.35 23.48
C ALA A 59 1.91 -8.27 23.55
N GLU A 60 2.22 -8.97 22.45
CA GLU A 60 3.38 -9.86 22.33
C GLU A 60 4.62 -9.15 21.76
N ALA A 61 4.46 -7.98 21.16
CA ALA A 61 5.53 -7.23 20.54
C ALA A 61 6.51 -6.65 21.58
N THR A 62 7.81 -6.91 21.38
CA THR A 62 8.89 -6.35 22.20
C THR A 62 9.48 -5.07 21.63
N ALA A 63 9.08 -4.69 20.42
CA ALA A 63 9.51 -3.50 19.71
C ALA A 63 8.42 -3.03 18.73
N PRO A 64 8.46 -1.76 18.28
CA PRO A 64 7.59 -1.27 17.21
C PRO A 64 7.68 -2.15 15.94
N MET A 65 6.54 -2.42 15.32
CA MET A 65 6.44 -3.23 14.12
C MET A 65 5.85 -2.45 12.95
N PHE A 66 6.37 -2.66 11.75
CA PHE A 66 5.76 -2.14 10.54
C PHE A 66 4.71 -3.10 9.99
N ARG A 67 3.60 -2.53 9.51
CA ARG A 67 2.52 -3.28 8.85
C ARG A 67 2.19 -2.63 7.50
N LYS A 68 2.24 -3.40 6.42
CA LYS A 68 1.74 -2.97 5.11
C LYS A 68 0.28 -3.42 4.97
N VAL A 69 -0.60 -2.47 4.70
CA VAL A 69 -2.03 -2.69 4.40
C VAL A 69 -2.41 -1.87 3.17
N HIS A 70 -3.48 -2.28 2.51
CA HIS A 70 -4.14 -1.51 1.47
C HIS A 70 -5.56 -1.12 1.87
N ASP A 71 -6.02 -1.44 3.08
CA ASP A 71 -7.35 -1.01 3.50
C ASP A 71 -7.43 0.51 3.58
N ALA A 72 -8.60 1.04 3.24
CA ALA A 72 -9.05 2.31 3.73
C ALA A 72 -9.09 2.29 5.27
N TRP A 73 -8.82 3.44 5.88
CA TRP A 73 -9.15 3.63 7.28
C TRP A 73 -10.68 3.64 7.42
N VAL A 74 -11.26 2.68 8.12
CA VAL A 74 -12.72 2.57 8.30
C VAL A 74 -13.06 2.09 9.71
N LEU A 75 -14.31 2.30 10.11
CA LEU A 75 -14.88 1.60 11.26
C LEU A 75 -15.38 0.21 10.82
N THR A 76 -15.16 -0.76 11.69
CA THR A 76 -15.76 -2.10 11.54
C THR A 76 -17.29 -2.01 11.70
N SER A 77 -17.99 -3.07 11.32
CA SER A 77 -19.43 -3.20 11.60
C SER A 77 -19.83 -3.08 13.09
N ALA A 78 -18.89 -3.18 14.04
CA ALA A 78 -19.13 -2.97 15.46
C ALA A 78 -18.94 -1.50 15.91
N GLY A 79 -18.47 -0.63 15.03
CA GLY A 79 -18.15 0.77 15.33
C GLY A 79 -16.72 1.00 15.80
N ASP A 80 -15.93 -0.06 15.98
CA ASP A 80 -14.51 0.04 16.36
C ASP A 80 -13.65 0.45 15.16
N PRO A 81 -12.61 1.29 15.33
CA PRO A 81 -11.59 1.52 14.30
C PRO A 81 -10.96 0.22 13.82
N LEU A 82 -10.88 0.01 12.50
CA LEU A 82 -10.18 -1.15 11.94
C LEU A 82 -8.71 -1.19 12.38
N PHE A 83 -8.10 -0.01 12.49
CA PHE A 83 -6.77 0.21 13.04
C PHE A 83 -6.89 0.94 14.37
N PRO A 84 -6.76 0.26 15.52
CA PRO A 84 -6.89 0.89 16.84
C PRO A 84 -5.87 2.04 17.03
N PRO A 85 -6.33 3.30 17.20
CA PRO A 85 -5.43 4.44 17.34
C PRO A 85 -4.46 4.31 18.53
N GLU A 86 -4.91 3.70 19.62
CA GLU A 86 -4.13 3.44 20.82
C GLU A 86 -2.98 2.44 20.62
N LEU A 87 -3.05 1.62 19.57
CA LEU A 87 -1.98 0.68 19.19
C LEU A 87 -1.12 1.21 18.03
N THR A 88 -1.48 2.36 17.45
CA THR A 88 -0.85 2.88 16.23
C THR A 88 0.11 4.01 16.56
N LEU A 89 1.41 3.79 16.34
CA LEU A 89 2.44 4.82 16.60
C LEU A 89 2.48 5.93 15.52
N GLY A 90 2.04 5.62 14.31
CA GLY A 90 2.03 6.52 13.17
C GLY A 90 1.68 5.80 11.87
N SER A 91 1.37 6.55 10.81
CA SER A 91 1.01 6.00 9.50
C SER A 91 1.73 6.74 8.38
N VAL A 92 2.45 6.01 7.53
CA VAL A 92 2.97 6.54 6.26
C VAL A 92 1.96 6.22 5.17
N TYR A 93 1.24 7.24 4.70
CA TYR A 93 0.25 7.10 3.64
C TYR A 93 0.83 7.54 2.30
N ILE A 94 0.99 6.58 1.38
CA ILE A 94 1.48 6.85 0.02
C ILE A 94 0.29 7.00 -0.92
N THR A 95 0.20 8.14 -1.60
CA THR A 95 -0.80 8.40 -2.64
C THR A 95 -0.15 8.65 -4.00
N ARG A 96 -0.94 8.59 -5.07
CA ARG A 96 -0.52 8.83 -6.45
C ARG A 96 -1.68 9.43 -7.23
N ASP A 97 -1.39 10.18 -8.29
CA ASP A 97 -2.41 10.69 -9.22
C ASP A 97 -3.31 9.54 -9.71
N PRO A 98 -4.64 9.60 -9.51
CA PRO A 98 -5.54 8.51 -9.87
C PRO A 98 -5.55 8.22 -11.38
N ARG A 99 -5.19 9.19 -12.21
CA ARG A 99 -5.05 9.02 -13.66
C ARG A 99 -3.89 8.07 -13.98
N ASP A 100 -2.76 8.20 -13.28
CA ASP A 100 -1.65 7.24 -13.42
C ASP A 100 -1.94 5.90 -12.76
N ILE A 101 -2.69 5.88 -11.65
CA ILE A 101 -3.12 4.63 -11.01
C ILE A 101 -3.96 3.80 -11.98
N ALA A 102 -4.93 4.41 -12.67
CA ALA A 102 -5.79 3.70 -13.64
C ALA A 102 -4.97 2.98 -14.72
N VAL A 103 -3.97 3.67 -15.29
CA VAL A 103 -3.07 3.09 -16.29
C VAL A 103 -2.23 1.96 -15.68
N SER A 104 -1.62 2.22 -14.51
CA SER A 104 -0.75 1.26 -13.84
C SER A 104 -1.50 -0.01 -13.44
N TYR A 105 -2.72 0.13 -12.92
CA TYR A 105 -3.54 -0.98 -12.45
C TYR A 105 -4.06 -1.83 -13.61
N ALA A 106 -4.50 -1.21 -14.71
CA ALA A 106 -4.87 -1.93 -15.93
C ALA A 106 -3.74 -2.85 -16.44
N HIS A 107 -2.49 -2.35 -16.45
CA HIS A 107 -1.34 -3.17 -16.82
C HIS A 107 -1.02 -4.27 -15.82
N TYR A 108 -1.14 -3.98 -14.52
CA TYR A 108 -0.92 -4.94 -13.44
C TYR A 108 -1.91 -6.12 -13.55
N ASP A 109 -3.21 -5.81 -13.63
CA ASP A 109 -4.28 -6.80 -13.61
C ASP A 109 -4.57 -7.43 -14.99
N GLY A 110 -3.92 -6.94 -16.04
CA GLY A 110 -4.16 -7.39 -17.42
C GLY A 110 -5.56 -7.06 -17.94
N ARG A 111 -6.20 -6.02 -17.39
CA ARG A 111 -7.56 -5.57 -17.74
C ARG A 111 -7.54 -4.23 -18.49
N SER A 112 -8.69 -3.83 -19.02
CA SER A 112 -8.80 -2.53 -19.68
C SER A 112 -8.68 -1.37 -18.70
N ILE A 113 -8.21 -0.22 -19.21
CA ILE A 113 -8.16 1.04 -18.47
C ILE A 113 -9.55 1.41 -17.94
N ASP A 114 -10.62 1.21 -18.72
CA ASP A 114 -11.98 1.51 -18.25
C ASP A 114 -12.37 0.71 -17.01
N ARG A 115 -11.95 -0.56 -16.92
CA ARG A 115 -12.20 -1.37 -15.71
C ARG A 115 -11.39 -0.90 -14.51
N ALA A 116 -10.17 -0.42 -14.73
CA ALA A 116 -9.39 0.21 -13.66
C ALA A 116 -10.05 1.51 -13.18
N ILE A 117 -10.60 2.32 -14.09
CA ILE A 117 -11.36 3.53 -13.74
C ILE A 117 -12.63 3.18 -12.97
N ASP A 118 -13.38 2.17 -13.41
CA ASP A 118 -14.58 1.69 -12.70
C ASP A 118 -14.24 1.26 -11.27
N LEU A 119 -13.13 0.55 -11.06
CA LEU A 119 -12.67 0.13 -9.74
C LEU A 119 -12.28 1.33 -8.86
N LEU A 120 -11.61 2.34 -9.40
CA LEU A 120 -11.26 3.55 -8.65
C LEU A 120 -12.50 4.33 -8.22
N ALA A 121 -13.61 4.23 -8.96
CA ALA A 121 -14.88 4.84 -8.62
C ALA A 121 -15.77 3.99 -7.68
N ASP A 122 -15.43 2.71 -7.48
CA ASP A 122 -16.25 1.77 -6.71
C ASP A 122 -16.13 2.01 -5.20
N ALA A 123 -17.21 2.50 -4.58
CA ALA A 123 -17.28 2.76 -3.14
C ALA A 123 -17.16 1.51 -2.26
N ASP A 124 -17.39 0.33 -2.84
CA ASP A 124 -17.32 -0.97 -2.17
C ASP A 124 -16.14 -1.82 -2.65
N ALA A 125 -15.15 -1.20 -3.32
CA ALA A 125 -13.98 -1.91 -3.84
C ALA A 125 -13.28 -2.73 -2.73
N VAL A 126 -13.02 -4.01 -3.00
CA VAL A 126 -12.28 -4.92 -2.12
C VAL A 126 -11.26 -5.70 -2.94
N VAL A 127 -10.03 -5.82 -2.44
CA VAL A 127 -9.00 -6.72 -2.99
C VAL A 127 -8.83 -7.96 -2.14
N ASN A 128 -8.30 -9.03 -2.73
CA ASN A 128 -8.16 -10.35 -2.10
C ASN A 128 -9.50 -10.91 -1.57
N SER A 129 -10.62 -10.61 -2.25
CA SER A 129 -11.96 -11.02 -1.87
C SER A 129 -12.35 -12.44 -2.33
N ALA A 130 -11.52 -13.08 -3.15
CA ALA A 130 -11.77 -14.43 -3.64
C ALA A 130 -11.80 -15.42 -2.46
N ARG A 131 -12.99 -15.99 -2.19
CA ARG A 131 -13.18 -17.02 -1.15
C ARG A 131 -12.62 -18.39 -1.54
N LEU A 132 -12.44 -18.64 -2.83
CA LEU A 132 -12.17 -19.97 -3.40
C LEU A 132 -10.71 -20.21 -3.75
N ASP A 133 -9.91 -19.14 -3.82
CA ASP A 133 -8.47 -19.26 -3.88
C ASP A 133 -7.97 -19.00 -2.47
N ILE A 134 -7.17 -19.90 -1.92
CA ILE A 134 -6.55 -19.73 -0.59
C ILE A 134 -5.44 -18.69 -0.78
N ALA A 135 -5.83 -17.46 -1.12
CA ALA A 135 -4.95 -16.33 -1.08
C ALA A 135 -4.46 -16.24 0.37
N GLY A 136 -3.14 -16.30 0.55
CA GLY A 136 -2.52 -16.17 1.87
C GLY A 136 -2.76 -14.80 2.53
N GLN A 137 -3.56 -13.93 1.91
CA GLN A 137 -3.97 -12.65 2.47
C GLN A 137 -5.47 -12.57 2.69
N LEU A 138 -5.86 -11.94 3.80
CA LEU A 138 -7.22 -11.55 4.09
C LEU A 138 -7.72 -10.47 3.11
N PRO A 139 -9.04 -10.41 2.88
CA PRO A 139 -9.69 -9.35 2.12
C PRO A 139 -9.42 -7.96 2.69
N GLN A 140 -9.18 -6.99 1.81
CA GLN A 140 -8.89 -5.60 2.19
C GLN A 140 -9.87 -4.64 1.50
N ARG A 141 -10.57 -3.81 2.29
CA ARG A 141 -11.56 -2.85 1.78
C ARG A 141 -10.86 -1.59 1.32
N LEU A 142 -10.96 -1.27 0.03
CA LEU A 142 -10.34 -0.09 -0.55
C LEU A 142 -11.26 1.13 -0.54
N LEU A 143 -12.55 0.96 -0.84
CA LEU A 143 -13.43 2.06 -1.26
C LEU A 143 -12.98 2.69 -2.60
N SER A 144 -13.70 3.72 -3.04
CA SER A 144 -13.27 4.54 -4.17
C SER A 144 -12.01 5.31 -3.82
N TRP A 145 -11.20 5.70 -4.81
CA TRP A 145 -9.90 6.34 -4.59
C TRP A 145 -9.99 7.58 -3.69
N HIS A 146 -10.95 8.47 -3.96
CA HIS A 146 -11.10 9.70 -3.17
C HIS A 146 -11.54 9.37 -1.73
N SER A 147 -12.44 8.39 -1.56
CA SER A 147 -12.91 7.94 -0.25
C SER A 147 -11.77 7.29 0.53
N HIS A 148 -10.94 6.46 -0.10
CA HIS A 148 -9.76 5.85 0.50
C HIS A 148 -8.78 6.91 1.02
N VAL A 149 -8.45 7.90 0.18
CA VAL A 149 -7.55 9.00 0.56
C VAL A 149 -8.13 9.78 1.74
N ASN A 150 -9.37 10.24 1.62
CA ASN A 150 -9.99 11.07 2.65
C ASN A 150 -10.17 10.28 3.95
N SER A 151 -10.46 8.98 3.89
CA SER A 151 -10.62 8.18 5.10
C SER A 151 -9.32 8.07 5.88
N TRP A 152 -8.16 7.97 5.22
CA TRP A 152 -6.89 8.04 5.93
C TRP A 152 -6.64 9.44 6.48
N LEU A 153 -6.74 10.48 5.64
CA LEU A 153 -6.39 11.85 6.05
C LEU A 153 -7.31 12.43 7.15
N ASP A 154 -8.58 12.01 7.17
CA ASP A 154 -9.62 12.60 8.02
C ASP A 154 -10.22 11.59 9.02
N GLY A 155 -9.95 10.29 8.87
CA GLY A 155 -10.55 9.21 9.67
C GLY A 155 -9.95 9.02 11.06
N GLY A 156 -8.96 9.81 11.45
CA GLY A 156 -8.44 9.80 12.83
C GLY A 156 -7.29 8.83 13.09
N SER A 157 -6.58 8.38 12.04
CA SER A 157 -5.28 7.71 12.25
C SER A 157 -4.29 8.66 12.94
N PRO A 158 -3.58 8.24 14.00
CA PRO A 158 -2.61 9.09 14.67
C PRO A 158 -1.37 9.30 13.80
N ARG A 159 -0.78 10.51 13.88
CA ARG A 159 0.48 10.90 13.21
C ARG A 159 0.55 10.38 11.77
N ILE A 160 -0.12 11.04 10.84
CA ILE A 160 -0.08 10.65 9.43
C ILE A 160 1.01 11.43 8.68
N LEU A 161 1.92 10.73 8.04
CA LEU A 161 2.80 11.28 7.02
C LEU A 161 2.24 10.97 5.63
N LEU A 162 1.70 11.99 4.97
CA LEU A 162 1.34 11.93 3.55
C LEU A 162 2.60 12.05 2.68
N VAL A 163 2.76 11.08 1.78
CA VAL A 163 3.82 11.03 0.77
C VAL A 163 3.20 10.82 -0.60
N ARG A 164 3.43 11.73 -1.55
CA ARG A 164 3.00 11.51 -2.94
C ARG A 164 4.07 10.73 -3.68
N TYR A 165 3.65 9.79 -4.53
CA TYR A 165 4.54 9.05 -5.40
C TYR A 165 5.37 9.97 -6.31
N GLU A 166 4.76 11.07 -6.76
CA GLU A 166 5.41 12.09 -7.57
C GLU A 166 6.56 12.78 -6.82
N ASP A 167 6.39 13.06 -5.53
CA ASP A 167 7.44 13.65 -4.68
C ASP A 167 8.57 12.64 -4.40
N LEU A 168 8.24 11.35 -4.28
CA LEU A 168 9.23 10.27 -4.16
C LEU A 168 10.11 10.15 -5.42
N LEU A 169 9.55 10.43 -6.59
CA LEU A 169 10.32 10.46 -7.83
C LEU A 169 11.16 11.73 -7.97
N ALA A 170 10.60 12.87 -7.57
CA ALA A 170 11.26 14.17 -7.71
C ALA A 170 12.44 14.34 -6.73
N ASP A 171 12.25 13.95 -5.46
CA ASP A 171 13.28 14.05 -4.43
C ASP A 171 13.22 12.85 -3.47
N PRO A 172 13.71 11.67 -3.89
CA PRO A 172 13.68 10.46 -3.07
C PRO A 172 14.48 10.61 -1.77
N ALA A 173 15.51 11.47 -1.75
CA ALA A 173 16.35 11.68 -0.57
C ALA A 173 15.58 12.39 0.53
N GLU A 174 14.92 13.50 0.20
CA GLU A 174 14.08 14.22 1.14
C GLU A 174 12.89 13.37 1.62
N GLN A 175 12.23 12.64 0.71
CA GLN A 175 11.12 11.76 1.11
C GLN A 175 11.59 10.62 2.03
N LEU A 176 12.75 10.01 1.76
CA LEU A 176 13.32 9.01 2.65
C LEU A 176 13.60 9.61 4.04
N ARG A 177 14.21 10.80 4.11
CA ARG A 177 14.49 11.48 5.37
C ARG A 177 13.21 11.75 6.16
N ARG A 178 12.16 12.25 5.51
CA ARG A 178 10.83 12.47 6.13
C ARG A 178 10.24 11.17 6.69
N ILE A 179 10.30 10.08 5.93
CA ILE A 179 9.80 8.76 6.36
C ILE A 179 10.59 8.24 7.56
N VAL A 180 11.92 8.28 7.51
CA VAL A 180 12.80 7.80 8.59
C VAL A 180 12.58 8.61 9.86
N GLN A 181 12.48 9.94 9.75
CA GLN A 181 12.15 10.81 10.88
C GLN A 181 10.76 10.51 11.46
N HIS A 182 9.76 10.31 10.60
CA HIS A 182 8.40 10.03 11.03
C HIS A 182 8.26 8.70 11.78
N CYS A 183 9.00 7.70 11.33
CA CYS A 183 9.03 6.37 11.93
C CYS A 183 10.02 6.25 13.11
N ASP A 184 10.62 7.36 13.54
CA ASP A 184 11.59 7.41 14.64
C ASP A 184 12.78 6.44 14.43
N LEU A 185 13.22 6.29 13.17
CA LEU A 185 14.32 5.42 12.76
C LEU A 185 15.67 6.17 12.75
N PRO A 186 16.81 5.47 12.89
CA PRO A 186 18.14 6.08 12.82
C PRO A 186 18.39 6.78 11.46
N GLN A 187 18.94 7.99 11.51
CA GLN A 187 19.22 8.85 10.34
C GLN A 187 20.72 8.89 10.00
N GLU A 188 21.37 7.73 9.97
CA GLU A 188 22.79 7.63 9.62
C GLU A 188 23.00 8.02 8.14
N PRO A 189 23.69 9.13 7.82
CA PRO A 189 23.74 9.68 6.46
C PRO A 189 24.23 8.66 5.42
N GLU A 190 25.29 7.91 5.74
CA GLU A 190 25.81 6.89 4.83
C GLU A 190 24.82 5.75 4.58
N VAL A 191 24.02 5.37 5.58
CA VAL A 191 23.00 4.33 5.43
C VAL A 191 21.86 4.84 4.54
N LEU A 192 21.48 6.12 4.68
CA LEU A 192 20.47 6.75 3.83
C LEU A 192 20.93 6.81 2.37
N GLU A 193 22.18 7.25 2.12
CA GLU A 193 22.76 7.28 0.77
C GLU A 193 22.82 5.89 0.13
N ARG A 194 23.31 4.87 0.87
CA ARG A 194 23.32 3.49 0.40
C ARG A 194 21.91 2.95 0.14
N THR A 195 20.95 3.30 1.00
CA THR A 195 19.54 2.93 0.83
C THR A 195 18.96 3.52 -0.45
N LEU A 196 19.24 4.79 -0.74
CA LEU A 196 18.80 5.45 -1.97
C LEU A 196 19.38 4.73 -3.19
N ALA A 197 20.68 4.47 -3.21
CA ALA A 197 21.34 3.76 -4.30
C ALA A 197 20.75 2.35 -4.51
N ALA A 198 20.53 1.61 -3.42
CA ALA A 198 19.97 0.26 -3.42
C ALA A 198 18.49 0.17 -3.85
N THR A 199 17.77 1.29 -3.84
CA THR A 199 16.32 1.33 -4.09
C THR A 199 15.93 2.15 -5.31
N ARG A 200 16.92 2.54 -6.13
CA ARG A 200 16.69 3.13 -7.44
C ARG A 200 15.86 2.21 -8.32
N PHE A 201 15.01 2.80 -9.14
CA PHE A 201 14.10 2.05 -10.00
C PHE A 201 14.81 1.06 -10.92
N GLU A 202 15.93 1.46 -11.53
CA GLU A 202 16.72 0.59 -12.42
C GLU A 202 17.29 -0.62 -11.68
N VAL A 203 17.76 -0.43 -10.43
CA VAL A 203 18.32 -1.50 -9.59
C VAL A 203 17.23 -2.51 -9.24
N LEU A 204 16.04 -2.04 -8.85
CA LEU A 204 14.91 -2.92 -8.55
C LEU A 204 14.42 -3.68 -9.79
N GLN A 205 14.40 -3.02 -10.96
CA GLN A 205 14.01 -3.67 -12.21
C GLN A 205 15.03 -4.74 -12.66
N GLU A 206 16.32 -4.50 -12.43
CA GLU A 206 17.38 -5.47 -12.71
C GLU A 206 17.27 -6.70 -11.78
N GLU A 207 17.06 -6.49 -10.48
CA GLU A 207 16.83 -7.57 -9.52
C GLU A 207 15.58 -8.39 -9.87
N GLU A 208 14.47 -7.74 -10.25
CA GLU A 208 13.26 -8.41 -10.74
C GLU A 208 13.55 -9.25 -11.98
N SER A 209 14.34 -8.74 -12.92
CA SER A 209 14.65 -9.44 -14.17
C SER A 209 15.50 -10.70 -13.94
N ARG A 210 16.32 -10.71 -12.88
CA ARG A 210 17.19 -11.85 -12.52
C ARG A 210 16.49 -12.90 -11.67
N HIS A 211 15.69 -12.46 -10.71
CA HIS A 211 15.17 -13.32 -9.64
C HIS A 211 13.64 -13.42 -9.60
N GLY A 212 12.95 -12.67 -10.46
CA GLY A 212 11.50 -12.50 -10.39
C GLY A 212 11.09 -11.66 -9.18
N PHE A 213 9.78 -11.46 -9.03
CA PHE A 213 9.21 -10.78 -7.88
C PHE A 213 7.87 -11.41 -7.50
N LYS A 214 7.74 -11.86 -6.25
CA LYS A 214 6.57 -12.63 -5.79
C LYS A 214 5.25 -11.84 -5.86
N GLU A 215 5.29 -10.51 -5.75
CA GLU A 215 4.08 -9.67 -5.86
C GLU A 215 3.76 -9.28 -7.31
N LYS A 216 4.53 -9.75 -8.30
CA LYS A 216 4.19 -9.60 -9.71
C LYS A 216 3.07 -10.55 -10.08
N PRO A 217 1.92 -10.07 -10.58
CA PRO A 217 0.85 -10.94 -11.03
C PRO A 217 1.27 -11.65 -12.33
N ASP A 218 0.66 -12.80 -12.60
CA ASP A 218 0.96 -13.59 -13.80
C ASP A 218 0.56 -12.85 -15.09
N SER A 219 -0.46 -12.00 -15.00
CA SER A 219 -0.92 -11.11 -16.07
C SER A 219 0.09 -10.02 -16.45
N ALA A 220 1.01 -9.65 -15.54
CA ALA A 220 1.96 -8.57 -15.78
C ALA A 220 3.32 -9.10 -16.26
N ARG A 221 3.86 -8.46 -17.30
CA ARG A 221 5.21 -8.73 -17.81
C ARG A 221 6.31 -8.36 -16.80
N ARG A 222 6.12 -7.25 -16.07
CA ARG A 222 7.01 -6.73 -15.02
C ARG A 222 6.17 -6.01 -13.96
N PHE A 223 6.59 -6.10 -12.70
CA PHE A 223 6.07 -5.31 -11.59
C PHE A 223 6.65 -3.90 -11.63
N PHE A 224 7.97 -3.77 -11.78
CA PHE A 224 8.63 -2.47 -11.93
C PHE A 224 8.65 -2.07 -13.40
N ARG A 225 7.56 -1.45 -13.88
CA ARG A 225 7.37 -1.09 -15.30
C ARG A 225 8.18 0.13 -15.75
N GLU A 226 7.75 1.33 -15.34
CA GLU A 226 8.29 2.58 -15.89
C GLU A 226 8.81 3.59 -14.87
N GLY A 227 8.39 3.51 -13.60
CA GLY A 227 8.95 4.38 -12.55
C GLY A 227 8.75 5.87 -12.79
N LYS A 228 7.72 6.24 -13.56
CA LYS A 228 7.45 7.61 -14.00
C LYS A 228 6.05 8.06 -13.59
N ALA A 229 5.90 9.37 -13.41
CA ALA A 229 4.62 10.06 -13.29
C ALA A 229 4.22 10.73 -14.62
N GLY A 230 2.92 10.96 -14.79
CA GLY A 230 2.34 11.65 -15.95
C GLY A 230 2.16 10.78 -17.20
N ILE A 231 2.25 9.45 -17.09
CA ILE A 231 2.06 8.53 -18.23
C ILE A 231 0.62 8.60 -18.73
N TRP A 232 -0.32 8.91 -17.83
CA TRP A 232 -1.73 9.09 -18.16
C TRP A 232 -1.98 10.09 -19.29
N ARG A 233 -1.10 11.09 -19.48
CA ARG A 233 -1.25 12.13 -20.52
C ARG A 233 -1.22 11.57 -21.95
N THR A 234 -0.51 10.46 -22.15
CA THR A 234 -0.43 9.78 -23.46
C THR A 234 -1.25 8.50 -23.51
N ALA A 235 -1.60 7.92 -22.36
CA ALA A 235 -2.30 6.64 -22.27
C ALA A 235 -3.84 6.77 -22.15
N LEU A 236 -4.35 7.87 -21.57
CA LEU A 236 -5.79 8.06 -21.38
C LEU A 236 -6.40 8.91 -22.48
N SER A 237 -7.62 8.56 -22.88
CA SER A 237 -8.46 9.43 -23.71
C SER A 237 -9.03 10.59 -22.87
N SER A 238 -9.41 11.69 -23.54
CA SER A 238 -10.05 12.84 -22.87
C SER A 238 -11.33 12.44 -22.11
N ALA A 239 -12.08 11.46 -22.62
CA ALA A 239 -13.27 10.95 -21.95
C ALA A 239 -12.94 10.20 -20.64
N GLN A 240 -11.85 9.43 -20.63
CA GLN A 240 -11.37 8.73 -19.43
C GLN A 240 -10.84 9.72 -18.39
N ILE A 241 -10.09 10.73 -18.81
CA ILE A 241 -9.62 11.81 -17.94
C ILE A 241 -10.81 12.52 -17.28
N ALA A 242 -11.80 12.93 -18.07
CA ALA A 242 -12.99 13.62 -17.56
C ALA A 242 -13.81 12.77 -16.58
N ARG A 243 -13.85 11.43 -16.76
CA ARG A 243 -14.50 10.53 -15.79
C ARG A 243 -13.77 10.54 -14.44
N ILE A 244 -12.44 10.37 -14.47
CA ILE A 244 -11.62 10.35 -13.25
C ILE A 244 -11.72 11.70 -12.52
N GLU A 245 -11.59 12.81 -13.24
CA GLU A 245 -11.66 14.16 -12.66
C GLU A 245 -13.05 14.48 -12.11
N ARG A 246 -14.12 14.03 -12.76
CA ARG A 246 -15.49 14.15 -12.21
C ARG A 246 -15.63 13.40 -10.89
N ASP A 247 -15.12 12.17 -10.80
CA ASP A 247 -15.34 11.30 -9.65
C ASP A 247 -14.37 11.59 -8.49
N HIS A 248 -13.20 12.18 -8.77
CA HIS A 248 -12.12 12.33 -7.80
C HIS A 248 -11.53 13.75 -7.69
N GLY A 249 -11.99 14.70 -8.52
CA GLY A 249 -11.40 16.02 -8.69
C GLY A 249 -11.19 16.80 -7.39
N ALA A 250 -12.17 16.80 -6.49
CA ALA A 250 -12.04 17.53 -5.21
C ALA A 250 -10.85 17.03 -4.36
N THR A 251 -10.65 15.70 -4.29
CA THR A 251 -9.50 15.12 -3.58
C THR A 251 -8.21 15.24 -4.40
N MET A 252 -8.29 15.21 -5.73
CA MET A 252 -7.15 15.51 -6.60
C MET A 252 -6.62 16.93 -6.36
N ASP A 253 -7.49 17.92 -6.35
CA ASP A 253 -7.15 19.33 -6.07
C ASP A 253 -6.54 19.48 -4.67
N ARG A 254 -7.13 18.84 -3.66
CA ARG A 254 -6.59 18.80 -2.28
C ARG A 254 -5.15 18.28 -2.23
N LEU A 255 -4.81 17.33 -3.10
CA LEU A 255 -3.48 16.72 -3.17
C LEU A 255 -2.54 17.41 -4.19
N GLY A 256 -2.99 18.47 -4.85
CA GLY A 256 -2.23 19.20 -5.86
C GLY A 256 -2.06 18.44 -7.17
N TYR A 257 -3.03 17.60 -7.53
CA TYR A 257 -3.10 16.92 -8.82
C TYR A 257 -3.95 17.76 -9.79
N HIS A 258 -3.28 18.45 -10.71
CA HIS A 258 -3.89 19.26 -11.76
C HIS A 258 -3.74 18.58 -13.13
#